data_AF-A0A165GK21-F1
#
_entry.id   AF-A0A165GK21-F1
#
_cell.length_a   1.000
_cell.length_b   1.000
_cell.length_c   1.000
_cell.angle_alpha   90.00
_cell.angle_beta   90.00
_cell.angle_gamma   90.00
#
_symmetry.space_group_name_H-M   'P 1'
#
loop_
_entity.id
_entity.type
_entity.pdbx_description
1 polymer ?
#
loop_
_entity_poly.entity_id
_entity_poly.type
_entity_poly.pdbx_seq_one_letter_code
_entity_poly.pdbx_strand_id
1 'polypeptide(L)'
;AILVVSAADGPMPQTREHILLAKQVGVPNIVVFLNKEDQVDDTELLELVELEVRELLSEYDFPGENIPFVSGSALSALEAINSNSTSEQGENKWIDKVYDLMKAVDDYIPTPTRDIDKTFLMAVEDVFSITGRGTVATGRIERGTIKIGDTIEIVGLKDTRTTTITGLEMFQKTLDQGMAGDNIGILLRSIQKQDIERGMVLAKPGTITPHTTFEAEVYILKKEEGGRHTPFFPGYRPQFYVRTTDVTGTINQFTADDGTAAEMVMPGDRIKMSA
;
A
#
# COMPACT_ATOMS: atom_id res chain seq x y z
N ALA A 1 2.91 -2.28 8.17
CA ALA A 1 1.80 -1.33 8.40
C ALA A 1 1.42 -1.36 9.89
N ILE A 2 0.76 -0.33 10.40
CA ILE A 2 0.15 -0.35 11.74
C ILE A 2 -1.35 -0.56 11.56
N LEU A 3 -1.88 -1.66 12.08
CA LEU A 3 -3.31 -1.95 12.10
C LEU A 3 -3.90 -1.42 13.41
N VAL A 4 -4.79 -0.44 13.32
CA VAL A 4 -5.46 0.13 14.49
C VAL A 4 -6.84 -0.52 14.65
N VAL A 5 -7.09 -1.13 15.80
CA VAL A 5 -8.38 -1.74 16.16
C VAL A 5 -8.86 -1.12 17.45
N SER A 6 -10.17 -0.87 17.57
CA SER A 6 -10.75 -0.37 18.82
C SER A 6 -10.93 -1.52 19.80
N ALA A 7 -10.33 -1.43 20.98
CA ALA A 7 -10.50 -2.40 22.07
C ALA A 7 -11.95 -2.49 22.56
N ALA A 8 -12.73 -1.42 22.42
CA ALA A 8 -14.14 -1.39 22.81
C ALA A 8 -15.07 -2.00 21.75
N ASP A 9 -14.71 -1.92 20.47
CA ASP A 9 -15.58 -2.33 19.35
C ASP A 9 -15.15 -3.67 18.71
N GLY A 10 -13.90 -4.09 18.91
CA GLY A 10 -13.34 -5.29 18.28
C GLY A 10 -13.08 -5.15 16.77
N PRO A 11 -12.81 -6.27 16.07
CA PRO A 11 -12.60 -6.27 14.62
C PRO A 11 -13.90 -6.00 13.85
N MET A 12 -13.90 -4.95 13.03
CA MET A 12 -15.04 -4.53 12.21
C MET A 12 -14.88 -4.98 10.75
N PRO A 13 -15.92 -4.90 9.90
CA PRO A 13 -15.81 -5.29 8.48
C PRO A 13 -14.66 -4.61 7.74
N GLN A 14 -14.40 -3.33 8.02
CA GLN A 14 -13.27 -2.59 7.45
C GLN A 14 -11.90 -3.11 7.93
N THR A 15 -11.82 -3.65 9.14
CA THR A 15 -10.61 -4.31 9.65
C THR A 15 -10.27 -5.51 8.76
N ARG A 16 -11.26 -6.33 8.41
CA ARG A 16 -11.10 -7.47 7.51
C ARG A 16 -10.64 -7.03 6.12
N GLU A 17 -11.33 -6.03 5.57
CA GLU A 17 -11.02 -5.48 4.24
C GLU A 17 -9.59 -4.92 4.18
N HIS A 18 -9.17 -4.15 5.18
CA HIS A 18 -7.81 -3.61 5.21
C HIS A 18 -6.72 -4.68 5.35
N ILE A 19 -6.94 -5.73 6.16
CA ILE A 19 -5.97 -6.84 6.28
C ILE A 19 -5.82 -7.55 4.94
N LEU A 20 -6.95 -7.87 4.30
CA LEU A 20 -6.96 -8.49 2.98
C LEU A 20 -6.24 -7.60 1.95
N LEU A 21 -6.61 -6.33 1.84
CA LEU A 21 -5.99 -5.41 0.89
C LEU A 21 -4.49 -5.27 1.16
N ALA A 22 -4.07 -5.18 2.43
CA ALA A 22 -2.66 -5.15 2.82
C ALA A 22 -1.90 -6.38 2.33
N LYS A 23 -2.51 -7.58 2.41
CA LYS A 23 -1.92 -8.80 1.85
C LYS A 23 -1.78 -8.72 0.33
N GLN A 24 -2.83 -8.27 -0.36
CA GLN A 24 -2.85 -8.18 -1.83
C GLN A 24 -1.86 -7.16 -2.38
N VAL A 25 -1.67 -6.02 -1.70
CA VAL A 25 -0.65 -5.03 -2.08
C VAL A 25 0.77 -5.40 -1.60
N GLY A 26 0.94 -6.58 -0.99
CA GLY A 26 2.23 -7.12 -0.60
C GLY A 26 2.85 -6.48 0.66
N VAL A 27 2.04 -6.00 1.60
CA VAL A 27 2.54 -5.54 2.91
C VAL A 27 3.07 -6.76 3.68
N PRO A 28 4.37 -6.82 3.99
CA PRO A 28 4.97 -8.04 4.53
C PRO A 28 4.75 -8.21 6.04
N ASN A 29 4.70 -7.10 6.78
CA ASN A 29 4.65 -7.10 8.25
C ASN A 29 3.59 -6.11 8.75
N ILE A 30 2.87 -6.50 9.79
CA ILE A 30 1.86 -5.70 10.47
C ILE A 30 2.20 -5.67 11.97
N VAL A 31 2.04 -4.51 12.60
CA VAL A 31 2.00 -4.35 14.06
C VAL A 31 0.59 -3.88 14.42
N VAL A 32 0.02 -4.40 15.50
CA VAL A 32 -1.36 -4.08 15.89
C VAL A 32 -1.34 -3.11 17.08
N PHE A 33 -2.16 -2.06 16.98
CA PHE A 33 -2.46 -1.16 18.08
C PHE A 33 -3.93 -1.29 18.50
N LEU A 34 -4.18 -1.83 19.69
CA LEU A 34 -5.50 -1.89 20.32
C LEU A 34 -5.78 -0.54 20.99
N ASN A 35 -6.43 0.34 20.24
CA ASN A 35 -6.75 1.71 20.65
C ASN A 35 -8.00 1.74 21.54
N LYS A 36 -8.20 2.86 22.25
CA LYS A 36 -9.31 3.07 23.20
C LYS A 36 -9.29 2.14 24.41
N GLU A 37 -8.11 1.72 24.86
CA GLU A 37 -7.95 0.98 26.13
C GLU A 37 -8.54 1.76 27.32
N ASP A 38 -8.56 3.10 27.27
CA ASP A 38 -9.20 3.96 28.28
C ASP A 38 -10.72 3.76 28.44
N GLN A 39 -11.37 3.13 27.46
CA GLN A 39 -12.81 2.88 27.45
C GLN A 39 -13.16 1.43 27.84
N VAL A 40 -12.15 0.62 28.15
CA VAL A 40 -12.31 -0.80 28.48
C VAL A 40 -11.85 -1.01 29.92
N ASP A 41 -12.83 -1.22 30.81
CA ASP A 41 -12.58 -1.45 32.24
C ASP A 41 -12.23 -2.92 32.56
N ASP A 42 -12.45 -3.83 31.61
CA ASP A 42 -12.29 -5.28 31.78
C ASP A 42 -11.11 -5.82 30.95
N THR A 43 -10.12 -6.36 31.63
CA THR A 43 -8.94 -6.98 31.00
C THR A 43 -9.28 -8.22 30.19
N GLU A 44 -10.33 -8.98 30.56
CA GLU A 44 -10.74 -10.17 29.82
C GLU A 44 -11.31 -9.80 28.43
N LEU A 45 -11.98 -8.65 28.32
CA LEU A 45 -12.47 -8.15 27.03
C LEU A 45 -11.32 -7.77 26.10
N LEU A 46 -10.26 -7.16 26.65
CA LEU A 46 -9.08 -6.78 25.89
C LEU A 46 -8.36 -8.03 25.33
N GLU A 47 -8.20 -9.06 26.16
CA GLU A 47 -7.61 -10.34 25.76
C GLU A 47 -8.46 -11.05 24.70
N LEU A 48 -9.80 -10.99 24.81
CA LEU A 48 -10.70 -11.54 23.82
C LEU A 48 -10.56 -10.83 22.47
N VAL A 49 -10.55 -9.49 22.45
CA VAL A 49 -10.38 -8.72 21.22
C VAL A 49 -9.01 -8.99 20.58
N GLU A 50 -7.95 -9.12 21.40
CA GLU A 50 -6.64 -9.51 20.91
C GLU A 50 -6.69 -10.88 20.20
N LEU A 51 -7.33 -11.88 20.82
CA LEU A 51 -7.49 -13.22 20.26
C LEU A 51 -8.26 -13.18 18.93
N GLU A 52 -9.39 -12.48 18.86
CA GLU A 52 -10.19 -12.36 17.64
C GLU A 52 -9.39 -11.71 16.48
N VAL A 53 -8.58 -10.68 16.78
CA VAL A 53 -7.74 -10.03 15.77
C VAL A 53 -6.58 -10.94 15.35
N ARG A 54 -6.00 -11.74 16.25
CA ARG A 54 -4.97 -12.73 15.90
C ARG A 54 -5.51 -13.83 14.99
N GLU A 55 -6.71 -14.33 15.28
CA GLU A 55 -7.40 -15.30 14.43
C GLU A 55 -7.67 -14.71 13.04
N LEU A 56 -8.18 -13.47 12.98
CA LEU A 56 -8.44 -12.78 11.73
C LEU A 56 -7.18 -12.56 10.89
N LEU A 57 -6.06 -12.18 11.51
CA LEU A 57 -4.77 -12.06 10.83
C LEU A 57 -4.29 -13.41 10.29
N SER A 58 -4.49 -14.49 11.07
CA SER A 58 -4.13 -15.85 10.67
C SER A 58 -4.99 -16.36 9.51
N GLU A 59 -6.28 -16.00 9.46
CA GLU A 59 -7.19 -16.31 8.35
C GLU A 59 -6.68 -15.77 7.00
N TYR A 60 -6.01 -14.60 7.02
CA TYR A 60 -5.44 -13.95 5.84
C TYR A 60 -3.92 -14.17 5.66
N ASP A 61 -3.40 -15.29 6.18
CA ASP A 61 -2.00 -15.72 6.04
C ASP A 61 -0.96 -14.72 6.61
N PHE A 62 -1.32 -13.97 7.65
CA PHE A 62 -0.36 -13.26 8.47
C PHE A 62 0.04 -14.10 9.69
N PRO A 63 1.26 -13.96 10.25
CA PRO A 63 1.69 -14.73 11.40
C PRO A 63 1.07 -14.19 12.71
N GLY A 64 -0.24 -14.39 12.89
CA GLY A 64 -1.04 -13.81 13.99
C GLY A 64 -0.42 -14.00 15.37
N GLU A 65 0.17 -15.16 15.65
CA GLU A 65 0.84 -15.46 16.93
C GLU A 65 2.13 -14.66 17.18
N ASN A 66 2.86 -14.31 16.13
CA ASN A 66 4.16 -13.62 16.24
C ASN A 66 4.05 -12.10 16.10
N ILE A 67 2.88 -11.60 15.68
CA ILE A 67 2.66 -10.17 15.50
C ILE A 67 2.62 -9.48 16.88
N PRO A 68 3.36 -8.37 17.07
CA PRO A 68 3.28 -7.57 18.28
C PRO A 68 1.93 -6.86 18.38
N PHE A 69 1.35 -6.91 19.57
CA PHE A 69 0.17 -6.16 19.95
C PHE A 69 0.55 -5.16 21.03
N VAL A 70 0.09 -3.92 20.87
CA VAL A 70 0.25 -2.88 21.89
C VAL A 70 -1.11 -2.26 22.15
N SER A 71 -1.56 -2.30 23.40
CA SER A 71 -2.80 -1.65 23.83
C SER A 71 -2.52 -0.26 24.38
N GLY A 72 -3.39 0.70 24.07
CA GLY A 72 -3.26 2.06 24.57
C GLY A 72 -4.44 2.96 24.22
N SER A 73 -4.31 4.24 24.59
CA SER A 73 -5.23 5.30 24.20
C SER A 73 -4.50 6.38 23.43
N ALA A 74 -4.72 6.44 22.12
CA ALA A 74 -4.15 7.48 21.27
C ALA A 74 -4.70 8.88 21.64
N LEU A 75 -5.96 8.97 22.07
CA LEU A 75 -6.56 10.24 22.48
C LEU A 75 -5.92 10.76 23.77
N SER A 76 -5.85 9.92 24.81
CA SER A 76 -5.26 10.36 26.09
C SER A 76 -3.76 10.64 25.97
N ALA A 77 -3.03 9.93 25.10
CA ALA A 77 -1.64 10.25 24.79
C ALA A 77 -1.52 11.64 24.13
N LEU A 78 -2.38 11.95 23.15
CA LEU A 78 -2.38 13.24 22.47
C LEU A 78 -2.78 14.39 23.42
N GLU A 79 -3.78 14.19 24.27
CA GLU A 79 -4.20 15.17 25.28
C GLU A 79 -3.09 15.43 26.31
N ALA A 80 -2.34 14.39 26.71
CA ALA A 80 -1.19 14.53 27.60
C ALA A 80 -0.09 15.39 26.96
N ILE A 81 0.24 15.16 25.68
CA ILE A 81 1.23 15.97 24.93
C ILE A 81 0.76 17.42 24.74
N ASN A 82 -0.54 17.64 24.55
CA ASN A 82 -1.08 18.98 24.37
C ASN A 82 -1.16 19.77 25.69
N SER A 83 -1.29 19.08 26.83
CA SER A 83 -1.42 19.70 28.15
C SER A 83 -0.08 19.91 28.85
N ASN A 84 0.87 18.99 28.68
CA ASN A 84 2.25 19.11 29.14
C ASN A 84 3.16 19.12 27.90
N SER A 85 3.95 20.18 27.72
CA SER A 85 4.83 20.39 26.56
C SER A 85 5.98 19.36 26.40
N THR A 86 5.98 18.28 27.18
CA THR A 86 6.99 17.25 27.20
C THR A 86 6.39 15.93 26.71
N SER A 87 7.07 15.34 25.73
CA SER A 87 6.75 14.01 25.18
C SER A 87 7.73 12.97 25.71
N GLU A 88 8.28 13.17 26.91
CA GLU A 88 9.32 12.30 27.46
C GLU A 88 8.71 10.98 27.96
N GLN A 89 9.43 9.88 27.71
CA GLN A 89 9.04 8.56 28.18
C GLN A 89 9.15 8.49 29.71
N GLY A 90 8.14 7.92 30.37
CA GLY A 90 8.03 7.76 31.82
C GLY A 90 7.17 8.82 32.52
N GLU A 91 6.70 9.86 31.81
CA GLU A 91 5.87 10.92 32.40
C GLU A 91 4.37 10.60 32.38
N ASN A 92 3.92 9.83 31.38
CA ASN A 92 2.51 9.49 31.20
C ASN A 92 2.36 8.10 30.61
N LYS A 93 1.55 7.26 31.26
CA LYS A 93 1.31 5.87 30.83
C LYS A 93 0.87 5.75 29.37
N TRP A 94 0.08 6.70 28.86
CA TRP A 94 -0.43 6.65 27.49
C TRP A 94 0.61 7.08 26.46
N ILE A 95 1.46 8.05 26.81
CA ILE A 95 2.64 8.40 26.00
C ILE A 95 3.58 7.19 25.92
N ASP A 96 3.79 6.50 27.04
CA ASP A 96 4.64 5.30 27.09
C ASP A 96 4.12 4.19 26.19
N LYS A 97 2.80 3.97 26.12
CA LYS A 97 2.20 3.01 25.17
C LYS A 97 2.49 3.36 23.70
N VAL A 98 2.56 4.65 23.35
CA VAL A 98 2.94 5.06 21.99
C VAL A 98 4.43 4.79 21.73
N TYR A 99 5.29 5.00 22.73
CA TYR A 99 6.70 4.59 22.63
C TYR A 99 6.86 3.08 22.50
N ASP A 100 6.08 2.30 23.25
CA ASP A 100 6.06 0.84 23.16
C ASP A 100 5.61 0.38 21.76
N LEU A 101 4.62 1.06 21.16
CA LEU A 101 4.21 0.81 19.78
C LEU A 101 5.33 1.10 18.78
N MET A 102 6.02 2.23 18.92
CA MET A 102 7.14 2.57 18.04
C MET A 102 8.31 1.60 18.20
N LYS A 103 8.61 1.20 19.43
CA LYS A 103 9.60 0.17 19.70
C LYS A 103 9.22 -1.17 19.07
N ALA A 104 7.96 -1.59 19.18
CA ALA A 104 7.48 -2.80 18.52
C ALA A 104 7.60 -2.72 17.00
N VAL A 105 7.36 -1.55 16.41
CA VAL A 105 7.60 -1.30 14.99
C VAL A 105 9.08 -1.44 14.64
N ASP A 106 9.98 -0.82 15.40
CA ASP A 106 11.42 -0.87 15.17
C ASP A 106 11.99 -2.30 15.32
N ASP A 107 11.53 -3.05 16.32
CA ASP A 107 12.02 -4.40 16.62
C ASP A 107 11.44 -5.45 15.66
N TYR A 108 10.18 -5.32 15.25
CA TYR A 108 9.47 -6.33 14.47
C TYR A 108 9.50 -6.09 12.97
N ILE A 109 9.45 -4.85 12.51
CA ILE A 109 9.45 -4.54 11.08
C ILE A 109 10.90 -4.43 10.62
N PRO A 110 11.45 -5.44 9.92
CA PRO A 110 12.81 -5.36 9.44
C PRO A 110 12.96 -4.16 8.51
N THR A 111 14.10 -3.49 8.61
CA THR A 111 14.45 -2.48 7.61
C THR A 111 14.45 -3.16 6.24
N PRO A 112 13.59 -2.75 5.30
CA PRO A 112 13.46 -3.43 4.04
C PRO A 112 14.80 -3.33 3.31
N THR A 113 15.30 -4.47 2.82
CA THR A 113 16.40 -4.47 1.86
C THR A 113 15.97 -3.68 0.64
N ARG A 114 16.55 -2.49 0.49
CA ARG A 114 16.29 -1.64 -0.67
C ARG A 114 16.82 -2.35 -1.90
N ASP A 115 15.96 -2.59 -2.89
CA ASP A 115 16.29 -3.24 -4.16
C ASP A 115 17.11 -2.30 -5.08
N ILE A 116 18.23 -1.76 -4.57
CA ILE A 116 19.04 -0.74 -5.24
C ILE A 116 19.77 -1.26 -6.48
N ASP A 117 20.06 -2.56 -6.53
CA ASP A 117 20.79 -3.20 -7.63
C ASP A 117 19.89 -3.57 -8.81
N LYS A 118 18.56 -3.46 -8.65
CA LYS A 118 17.60 -3.72 -9.74
C LYS A 118 17.49 -2.52 -10.69
N THR A 119 16.81 -2.72 -11.81
CA THR A 119 16.53 -1.64 -12.76
C THR A 119 15.56 -0.62 -12.15
N PHE A 120 15.84 0.66 -12.37
CA PHE A 120 15.02 1.77 -11.85
C PHE A 120 13.54 1.62 -12.25
N LEU A 121 12.66 1.75 -11.27
CA LEU A 121 11.21 1.84 -11.45
C LEU A 121 10.60 2.73 -10.35
N MET A 122 9.77 3.68 -10.73
CA MET A 122 9.01 4.55 -9.84
C MET A 122 7.59 4.72 -10.39
N ALA A 123 6.57 4.43 -9.56
CA ALA A 123 5.19 4.71 -9.93
C ALA A 123 4.90 6.22 -9.78
N VAL A 124 4.20 6.80 -10.75
CA VAL A 124 3.81 8.21 -10.69
C VAL A 124 2.55 8.33 -9.83
N GLU A 125 2.65 9.07 -8.73
CA GLU A 125 1.57 9.36 -7.80
C GLU A 125 0.89 10.69 -8.12
N ASP A 126 1.67 11.73 -8.40
CA ASP A 126 1.17 13.05 -8.80
C ASP A 126 2.16 13.79 -9.72
N VAL A 127 1.65 14.75 -10.48
CA VAL A 127 2.37 15.53 -11.49
C VAL A 127 2.14 17.03 -11.29
N PHE A 128 3.24 17.75 -11.06
CA PHE A 128 3.26 19.20 -10.91
C PHE A 128 3.96 19.87 -12.09
N SER A 129 3.52 21.07 -12.45
CA SER A 129 4.24 21.94 -13.37
C SER A 129 4.77 23.13 -12.59
N ILE A 130 6.09 23.23 -12.49
CA ILE A 130 6.74 24.33 -11.79
C ILE A 130 7.17 25.38 -12.81
N THR A 131 6.57 26.57 -12.72
CA THR A 131 6.88 27.71 -13.59
C THR A 131 8.38 27.97 -13.62
N GLY A 132 8.97 27.97 -14.83
CA GLY A 132 10.39 28.21 -15.04
C GLY A 132 11.33 27.03 -14.74
N ARG A 133 10.86 25.92 -14.16
CA ARG A 133 11.66 24.70 -13.92
C ARG A 133 11.25 23.53 -14.81
N GLY A 134 9.95 23.33 -15.04
CA GLY A 134 9.42 22.24 -15.87
C GLY A 134 8.44 21.33 -15.11
N THR A 135 8.23 20.12 -15.63
CA THR A 135 7.29 19.14 -15.08
C THR A 135 7.99 18.24 -14.06
N VAL A 136 7.41 18.11 -12.88
CA VAL A 136 7.86 17.25 -11.79
C VAL A 136 6.88 16.12 -11.60
N ALA A 137 7.38 14.89 -11.70
CA ALA A 137 6.63 13.70 -11.33
C ALA A 137 7.04 13.25 -9.93
N THR A 138 6.06 12.98 -9.07
CA THR A 138 6.29 12.55 -7.69
C THR A 138 5.90 11.10 -7.51
N GLY A 139 6.62 10.41 -6.62
CA GLY A 139 6.27 9.06 -6.18
C GLY A 139 7.39 8.39 -5.41
N ARG A 140 7.09 7.18 -4.93
CA ARG A 140 8.08 6.32 -4.30
C ARG A 140 8.88 5.52 -5.32
N ILE A 141 10.21 5.56 -5.24
CA ILE A 141 11.05 4.65 -6.03
C ILE A 141 10.82 3.23 -5.51
N GLU A 142 10.28 2.34 -6.35
CA GLU A 142 10.06 0.93 -5.98
C GLU A 142 11.38 0.15 -5.94
N ARG A 143 12.22 0.37 -6.95
CA ARG A 143 13.49 -0.35 -7.10
C ARG A 143 14.50 0.44 -7.91
N GLY A 144 15.76 0.04 -7.78
CA GLY A 144 16.91 0.63 -8.45
C GLY A 144 17.37 1.96 -7.85
N THR A 145 18.27 2.62 -8.57
CA THR A 145 18.76 3.95 -8.23
C THR A 145 18.75 4.83 -9.47
N ILE A 146 18.73 6.14 -9.23
CA ILE A 146 18.66 7.13 -10.30
C ILE A 146 19.44 8.39 -9.92
N LYS A 147 20.06 9.03 -10.91
CA LYS A 147 20.86 10.25 -10.74
C LYS A 147 20.39 11.35 -11.68
N ILE A 148 20.73 12.59 -11.32
CA ILE A 148 20.56 13.71 -12.24
C ILE A 148 21.37 13.44 -13.51
N GLY A 149 20.74 13.63 -14.68
CA GLY A 149 21.33 13.35 -15.98
C GLY A 149 21.00 11.97 -16.55
N ASP A 150 20.44 11.05 -15.75
CA ASP A 150 20.02 9.75 -16.26
C ASP A 150 18.85 9.87 -17.24
N THR A 151 18.85 8.97 -18.21
CA THR A 151 17.78 8.83 -19.21
C THR A 151 16.79 7.77 -18.74
N ILE A 152 15.51 8.09 -18.79
CA ILE A 152 14.39 7.24 -18.35
C ILE A 152 13.27 7.24 -19.37
N GLU A 153 12.39 6.25 -19.27
CA GLU A 153 11.15 6.15 -20.04
C GLU A 153 9.94 6.41 -19.15
N ILE A 154 8.97 7.13 -19.69
CA ILE A 154 7.62 7.27 -19.14
C ILE A 154 6.75 6.23 -19.84
N VAL A 155 6.22 5.26 -19.09
CA VAL A 155 5.55 4.07 -19.63
C VAL A 155 4.14 3.93 -19.06
N GLY A 156 3.19 3.50 -19.89
CA GLY A 156 1.81 3.21 -19.52
C GLY A 156 0.83 4.32 -19.94
N LEU A 157 -0.45 3.97 -20.15
CA LEU A 157 -1.58 4.84 -20.56
C LEU A 157 -1.46 5.56 -21.92
N LYS A 158 -0.27 6.04 -22.27
CA LYS A 158 0.07 6.76 -23.50
C LYS A 158 1.29 6.12 -24.17
N ASP A 159 1.67 6.63 -25.34
CA ASP A 159 2.89 6.23 -26.01
C ASP A 159 4.11 6.43 -25.12
N THR A 160 5.02 5.46 -25.12
CA THR A 160 6.23 5.52 -24.30
C THR A 160 7.14 6.64 -24.81
N ARG A 161 7.59 7.50 -23.90
CA ARG A 161 8.49 8.62 -24.21
C ARG A 161 9.75 8.56 -23.38
N THR A 162 10.88 8.79 -24.02
CA THR A 162 12.18 8.91 -23.35
C THR A 162 12.43 10.37 -22.93
N THR A 163 12.95 10.56 -21.73
CA THR A 163 13.34 11.87 -21.19
C THR A 163 14.60 11.76 -20.34
N THR A 164 15.16 12.91 -19.96
CA THR A 164 16.33 13.02 -19.10
C THR A 164 15.95 13.71 -17.81
N ILE A 165 16.48 13.21 -16.70
CA ILE A 165 16.28 13.79 -15.37
C ILE A 165 17.15 15.03 -15.23
N THR A 166 16.54 16.15 -14.84
CA THR A 166 17.24 17.43 -14.63
C THR A 166 17.32 17.84 -13.17
N GLY A 167 16.60 17.16 -12.27
CA GLY A 167 16.64 17.41 -10.85
C GLY A 167 15.92 16.34 -10.06
N LEU A 168 16.38 16.12 -8.83
CA LEU A 168 15.76 15.23 -7.84
C LEU A 168 15.55 16.03 -6.55
N GLU A 169 14.37 15.92 -5.95
CA GLU A 169 14.02 16.67 -4.74
C GLU A 169 13.23 15.79 -3.76
N MET A 170 13.54 15.89 -2.46
CA MET A 170 12.80 15.25 -1.37
C MET A 170 12.58 16.29 -0.27
N PHE A 171 11.33 16.60 0.09
CA PHE A 171 10.99 17.56 1.15
C PHE A 171 11.80 18.89 1.08
N GLN A 172 11.78 19.58 -0.07
CA GLN A 172 12.51 20.84 -0.30
C GLN A 172 14.05 20.72 -0.25
N LYS A 173 14.60 19.51 -0.28
CA LYS A 173 16.03 19.25 -0.36
C LYS A 173 16.37 18.66 -1.72
N THR A 174 17.35 19.26 -2.39
CA THR A 174 17.93 18.71 -3.61
C THR A 174 18.72 17.44 -3.29
N LEU A 175 18.58 16.42 -4.14
CA LEU A 175 19.33 15.17 -4.05
C LEU A 175 20.20 14.99 -5.30
N ASP A 176 21.40 14.44 -5.13
CA ASP A 176 22.26 14.05 -6.26
C ASP A 176 21.86 12.68 -6.82
N GLN A 177 21.31 11.81 -5.96
CA GLN A 177 20.88 10.45 -6.27
C GLN A 177 19.62 10.11 -5.47
N GLY A 178 18.67 9.44 -6.12
CA GLY A 178 17.53 8.79 -5.48
C GLY A 178 17.70 7.27 -5.50
N MET A 179 17.17 6.59 -4.50
CA MET A 179 17.23 5.13 -4.39
C MET A 179 15.89 4.52 -3.97
N ALA A 180 15.75 3.22 -4.19
CA ALA A 180 14.58 2.45 -3.78
C ALA A 180 14.16 2.77 -2.33
N GLY A 181 12.87 3.08 -2.14
CA GLY A 181 12.29 3.49 -0.87
C GLY A 181 12.12 4.99 -0.69
N ASP A 182 12.83 5.82 -1.45
CA ASP A 182 12.76 7.27 -1.36
C ASP A 182 11.46 7.80 -2.00
N ASN A 183 10.77 8.73 -1.31
CA ASN A 183 9.64 9.48 -1.84
C ASN A 183 10.16 10.80 -2.41
N ILE A 184 10.21 10.94 -3.74
CA ILE A 184 10.89 12.06 -4.40
C ILE A 184 10.06 12.69 -5.50
N GLY A 185 10.39 13.95 -5.81
CA GLY A 185 10.02 14.61 -7.06
C GLY A 185 11.17 14.52 -8.06
N ILE A 186 10.87 14.06 -9.27
CA ILE A 186 11.80 14.00 -10.40
C ILE A 186 11.42 15.07 -11.42
N LEU A 187 12.32 16.01 -11.66
CA LEU A 187 12.17 17.03 -12.70
C LEU A 187 12.57 16.45 -14.06
N LEU A 188 11.65 16.54 -15.03
CA LEU A 188 11.77 15.91 -16.35
C LEU A 188 12.03 16.95 -17.45
N ARG A 189 13.03 16.67 -18.29
CA ARG A 189 13.37 17.54 -19.43
C ARG A 189 12.34 17.42 -20.55
N SER A 190 11.84 18.56 -21.02
CA SER A 190 11.00 18.65 -22.22
C SER A 190 9.73 17.80 -22.18
N ILE A 191 9.22 17.51 -20.98
CA ILE A 191 7.94 16.84 -20.75
C ILE A 191 6.94 17.88 -20.27
N GLN A 192 5.76 17.91 -20.86
CA GLN A 192 4.66 18.76 -20.41
C GLN A 192 3.74 17.98 -19.47
N LYS A 193 2.97 18.70 -18.64
CA LYS A 193 2.02 18.07 -17.71
C LYS A 193 1.01 17.14 -18.40
N GLN A 194 0.66 17.39 -19.67
CA GLN A 194 -0.26 16.54 -20.43
C GLN A 194 0.37 15.22 -20.93
N ASP A 195 1.70 15.15 -20.96
CA ASP A 195 2.45 13.98 -21.45
C ASP A 195 2.67 12.92 -20.37
N ILE A 196 2.38 13.25 -19.12
CA ILE A 196 2.59 12.38 -17.96
C ILE A 196 1.46 12.54 -16.96
N GLU A 197 0.95 11.43 -16.44
CA GLU A 197 -0.16 11.43 -15.48
C GLU A 197 0.01 10.33 -14.42
N ARG A 198 -0.78 10.44 -13.36
CA ARG A 198 -0.89 9.39 -12.33
C ARG A 198 -1.26 8.07 -12.98
N GLY A 199 -0.63 6.98 -12.55
CA GLY A 199 -0.82 5.66 -13.11
C GLY A 199 0.16 5.31 -14.25
N MET A 200 1.00 6.24 -14.68
CA MET A 200 2.19 5.90 -15.47
C MET A 200 3.34 5.50 -14.53
N VAL A 201 4.41 4.94 -15.10
CA VAL A 201 5.65 4.64 -14.39
C VAL A 201 6.86 5.30 -15.07
N LEU A 202 7.84 5.68 -14.27
CA LEU A 202 9.17 6.06 -14.73
C LEU A 202 10.09 4.85 -14.59
N ALA A 203 10.75 4.46 -15.67
CA ALA A 203 11.58 3.26 -15.68
C ALA A 203 12.91 3.46 -16.41
N LYS A 204 13.88 2.60 -16.11
CA LYS A 204 15.08 2.50 -16.95
C LYS A 204 14.67 2.09 -18.38
N PRO A 205 15.24 2.71 -19.43
CA PRO A 205 14.81 2.46 -20.81
C PRO A 205 14.86 0.98 -21.20
N GLY A 206 13.79 0.49 -21.82
CA GLY A 206 13.66 -0.88 -22.31
C GLY A 206 13.49 -1.95 -21.21
N THR A 207 13.27 -1.57 -19.95
CA THR A 207 13.15 -2.53 -18.84
C THR A 207 11.72 -2.87 -18.45
N ILE A 208 10.75 -2.14 -18.97
CA ILE A 208 9.32 -2.41 -18.81
C ILE A 208 8.57 -2.02 -20.08
N THR A 209 7.62 -2.84 -20.49
CA THR A 209 6.73 -2.58 -21.64
C THR A 209 5.29 -2.56 -21.16
N PRO A 210 4.43 -1.68 -21.71
CA PRO A 210 3.03 -1.66 -21.36
C PRO A 210 2.32 -2.87 -22.00
N HIS A 211 1.38 -3.46 -21.27
CA HIS A 211 0.55 -4.58 -21.73
C HIS A 211 -0.93 -4.27 -21.51
N THR A 212 -1.78 -4.75 -22.40
CA THR A 212 -3.24 -4.57 -22.34
C THR A 212 -4.00 -5.85 -22.08
N THR A 213 -3.32 -7.00 -22.17
CA THR A 213 -3.92 -8.32 -22.02
C THR A 213 -3.06 -9.14 -21.08
N PHE A 214 -3.69 -9.81 -20.12
CA PHE A 214 -3.00 -10.62 -19.14
C PHE A 214 -3.87 -11.79 -18.66
N GLU A 215 -3.20 -12.77 -18.07
CA GLU A 215 -3.83 -13.82 -17.29
C GLU A 215 -3.53 -13.57 -15.82
N ALA A 216 -4.51 -13.82 -14.95
CA ALA A 216 -4.37 -13.64 -13.51
C ALA A 216 -5.19 -14.67 -12.75
N GLU A 217 -4.68 -15.08 -11.59
CA GLU A 217 -5.44 -15.80 -10.58
C GLU A 217 -6.06 -14.78 -9.64
N VAL A 218 -7.38 -14.86 -9.44
CA VAL A 218 -8.13 -13.93 -8.59
C VAL A 218 -9.02 -14.66 -7.60
N TYR A 219 -9.12 -14.06 -6.42
CA TYR A 219 -10.11 -14.42 -5.41
C TYR A 219 -11.24 -13.39 -5.44
N ILE A 220 -12.49 -13.87 -5.55
CA ILE A 220 -13.66 -13.00 -5.55
C ILE A 220 -14.17 -12.85 -4.14
N LEU A 221 -14.23 -11.62 -3.64
CA LEU A 221 -14.68 -11.35 -2.28
C LEU A 221 -16.13 -11.73 -2.04
N LYS A 222 -16.38 -12.39 -0.92
CA LYS A 222 -17.73 -12.68 -0.40
C LYS A 222 -18.40 -11.41 0.09
N LYS A 223 -19.73 -11.45 0.24
CA LYS A 223 -20.52 -10.35 0.80
C LYS A 223 -20.02 -9.95 2.19
N GLU A 224 -19.67 -10.93 3.02
CA GLU A 224 -19.20 -10.73 4.40
C GLU A 224 -17.83 -10.04 4.45
N GLU A 225 -17.07 -10.11 3.35
CA GLU A 225 -15.76 -9.48 3.17
C GLU A 225 -15.86 -8.10 2.48
N GLY A 226 -17.07 -7.54 2.35
CA GLY A 226 -17.31 -6.28 1.64
C GLY A 226 -17.39 -6.43 0.11
N GLY A 227 -17.39 -7.66 -0.40
CA GLY A 227 -17.45 -7.98 -1.81
C GLY A 227 -18.85 -7.96 -2.42
N ARG A 228 -19.02 -8.74 -3.49
CA ARG A 228 -20.27 -8.76 -4.25
C ARG A 228 -21.31 -9.64 -3.57
N HIS A 229 -22.58 -9.26 -3.73
CA HIS A 229 -23.73 -10.10 -3.33
C HIS A 229 -24.14 -11.10 -4.42
N THR A 230 -23.86 -10.75 -5.68
CA THR A 230 -24.35 -11.47 -6.85
C THR A 230 -23.21 -11.90 -7.75
N PRO A 231 -23.37 -13.02 -8.47
CA PRO A 231 -22.40 -13.47 -9.44
C PRO A 231 -22.19 -12.47 -10.57
N PHE A 232 -21.12 -12.68 -11.32
CA PHE A 232 -20.87 -11.98 -12.58
C PHE A 232 -20.42 -12.96 -13.66
N PHE A 233 -20.48 -12.48 -14.91
CA PHE A 233 -20.36 -13.27 -16.12
C PHE A 233 -19.22 -12.72 -17.00
N PRO A 234 -18.72 -13.52 -17.97
CA PRO A 234 -17.79 -13.03 -18.98
C PRO A 234 -18.30 -11.75 -19.64
N GLY A 235 -17.41 -10.80 -19.87
CA GLY A 235 -17.72 -9.43 -20.30
C GLY A 235 -17.91 -8.44 -19.14
N TYR A 236 -17.77 -8.87 -17.89
CA TYR A 236 -17.75 -7.95 -16.75
C TYR A 236 -16.59 -6.94 -16.87
N ARG A 237 -16.87 -5.67 -16.56
CA ARG A 237 -15.93 -4.55 -16.72
C ARG A 237 -15.60 -3.86 -15.40
N PRO A 238 -14.78 -4.47 -14.53
CA PRO A 238 -14.33 -3.82 -13.30
C PRO A 238 -13.20 -2.82 -13.57
N GLN A 239 -12.89 -2.03 -12.53
CA GLN A 239 -11.65 -1.27 -12.46
C GLN A 239 -10.54 -2.16 -11.88
N PHE A 240 -9.39 -2.16 -12.53
CA PHE A 240 -8.17 -2.82 -12.10
C PHE A 240 -7.24 -1.78 -11.52
N TYR A 241 -6.74 -2.06 -10.31
CA TYR A 241 -5.75 -1.24 -9.64
C TYR A 241 -4.38 -1.91 -9.74
N VAL A 242 -3.44 -1.28 -10.43
CA VAL A 242 -2.06 -1.74 -10.57
C VAL A 242 -1.16 -0.60 -10.14
N ARG A 243 -0.53 -0.71 -8.96
CA ARG A 243 0.23 0.39 -8.33
C ARG A 243 -0.65 1.65 -8.19
N THR A 244 -0.30 2.73 -8.88
CA THR A 244 -1.04 3.99 -8.90
C THR A 244 -2.04 4.09 -10.05
N THR A 245 -2.05 3.10 -10.95
CA THR A 245 -2.92 3.01 -12.13
C THR A 245 -4.27 2.45 -11.73
N ASP A 246 -5.34 3.12 -12.11
CA ASP A 246 -6.69 2.60 -12.16
C ASP A 246 -7.17 2.56 -13.61
N VAL A 247 -7.52 1.37 -14.11
CA VAL A 247 -7.94 1.18 -15.51
C VAL A 247 -9.13 0.25 -15.59
N THR A 248 -10.12 0.61 -16.40
CA THR A 248 -11.24 -0.31 -16.67
C THR A 248 -10.78 -1.39 -17.64
N GLY A 249 -10.90 -2.66 -17.24
CA GLY A 249 -10.60 -3.81 -18.09
C GLY A 249 -11.87 -4.61 -18.36
N THR A 250 -11.85 -5.49 -19.35
CA THR A 250 -12.96 -6.41 -19.63
C THR A 250 -12.48 -7.82 -19.35
N ILE A 251 -13.16 -8.54 -18.46
CA ILE A 251 -12.81 -9.95 -18.22
C ILE A 251 -13.47 -10.80 -19.29
N ASN A 252 -12.68 -11.42 -20.15
CA ASN A 252 -13.17 -12.13 -21.33
C ASN A 252 -13.51 -13.59 -21.04
N GLN A 253 -12.77 -14.22 -20.13
CA GLN A 253 -12.92 -15.64 -19.83
C GLN A 253 -12.53 -15.94 -18.38
N PHE A 254 -13.23 -16.91 -17.80
CA PHE A 254 -12.91 -17.52 -16.52
C PHE A 254 -12.60 -18.99 -16.72
N THR A 255 -11.61 -19.48 -15.98
CA THR A 255 -11.22 -20.89 -15.95
C THR A 255 -11.25 -21.35 -14.49
N ALA A 256 -12.03 -22.39 -14.22
CA ALA A 256 -12.11 -23.02 -12.91
C ALA A 256 -10.86 -23.87 -12.63
N ASP A 257 -10.68 -24.29 -11.38
CA ASP A 257 -9.51 -25.08 -10.94
C ASP A 257 -9.37 -26.42 -11.67
N ASP A 258 -10.48 -26.99 -12.16
CA ASP A 258 -10.50 -28.21 -12.96
C ASP A 258 -10.15 -27.99 -14.44
N GLY A 259 -9.83 -26.75 -14.83
CA GLY A 259 -9.46 -26.35 -16.18
C GLY A 259 -10.64 -26.10 -17.11
N THR A 260 -11.88 -26.19 -16.63
CA THR A 260 -13.08 -25.92 -17.44
C THR A 260 -13.39 -24.42 -17.52
N ALA A 261 -14.02 -24.00 -18.62
CA ALA A 261 -14.50 -22.64 -18.77
C ALA A 261 -15.69 -22.41 -17.84
N ALA A 262 -15.55 -21.44 -16.92
CA ALA A 262 -16.64 -21.09 -16.02
C ALA A 262 -17.55 -20.03 -16.68
N GLU A 263 -18.83 -20.36 -16.83
CA GLU A 263 -19.83 -19.43 -17.37
C GLU A 263 -20.26 -18.36 -16.37
N MET A 264 -20.02 -18.60 -15.08
CA MET A 264 -20.43 -17.74 -13.97
C MET A 264 -19.41 -17.84 -12.83
N VAL A 265 -19.13 -16.72 -12.18
CA VAL A 265 -18.24 -16.66 -11.00
C VAL A 265 -19.02 -16.18 -9.79
N MET A 266 -18.93 -16.94 -8.69
CA MET A 266 -19.60 -16.64 -7.43
C MET A 266 -18.67 -15.90 -6.47
N PRO A 267 -19.21 -15.03 -5.59
CA PRO A 267 -18.48 -14.52 -4.45
C PRO A 267 -17.92 -15.67 -3.59
N GLY A 268 -16.62 -15.64 -3.31
CA GLY A 268 -15.86 -16.69 -2.61
C GLY A 268 -15.05 -17.61 -3.50
N ASP A 269 -15.21 -17.55 -4.82
CA ASP A 269 -14.48 -18.40 -5.75
C ASP A 269 -13.02 -17.94 -5.93
N ARG A 270 -12.13 -18.91 -6.14
CA ARG A 270 -10.78 -18.70 -6.70
C ARG A 270 -10.82 -19.16 -8.15
N ILE A 271 -10.44 -18.29 -9.06
CA ILE A 271 -10.52 -18.54 -10.50
C ILE A 271 -9.33 -17.97 -11.23
N LYS A 272 -8.98 -18.59 -12.36
CA LYS A 272 -8.13 -17.97 -13.37
C LYS A 272 -8.97 -17.12 -14.30
N MET A 273 -8.52 -15.91 -14.61
CA MET A 273 -9.17 -15.03 -15.57
C MET A 273 -8.20 -14.57 -16.66
N SER A 274 -8.74 -14.32 -17.84
CA SER A 274 -8.06 -13.60 -18.92
C SER A 274 -8.78 -12.28 -19.16
N ALA A 275 -8.04 -11.17 -19.07
CA ALA A 275 -8.54 -9.80 -19.16
C ALA A 275 -7.73 -8.97 -20.16
#